data_AF-A0A9N9FTG7-F1
#
_entry.id   AF-A0A9N9FTG7-F1
#
_cell.length_a   1.000
_cell.length_b   1.000
_cell.length_c   1.000
_cell.angle_alpha   90.00
_cell.angle_beta   90.00
_cell.angle_gamma   90.00
#
_symmetry.space_group_name_H-M   'P 1'
#
loop_
_entity.id
_entity.type
_entity.pdbx_description
1 polymer ?
#
loop_
_entity_poly.entity_id
_entity_poly.type
_entity_poly.pdbx_seq_one_letter_code
_entity_poly.pdbx_strand_id
1 'polypeptide(L)'
;KESSEKGKEKELENKLISEEIITEEEDEIPKFTPEEIEKLVNLANNCKLNGNEYFSKSKYEEAIKEYEKALDTCPIEKKDERAIYWGNIGTCYVKLGKLKEAVDAYNKYSPSYTKVLFRRAQANEKLHTLTSLTSALEDRKSINSSIQRLPPLISQQQEKEKDEVIGKLKDLGNRFLGNFGLSTDNFKMVQDPNSGGYNVQFVNNSNQGNDGSGSNG
;
A
#
# COMPACT_ATOMS: atom_id res chain seq x y z
N LYS A 1 -32.01 43.74 44.76
CA LYS A 1 -30.63 43.50 44.25
C LYS A 1 -30.56 42.31 43.27
N GLU A 2 -31.52 41.38 43.28
CA GLU A 2 -31.59 40.25 42.32
C GLU A 2 -32.02 40.60 40.88
N SER A 3 -32.55 41.81 40.64
CA SER A 3 -32.99 42.26 39.30
C SER A 3 -31.86 42.81 38.42
N SER A 4 -30.64 42.94 38.95
CA SER A 4 -29.46 43.41 38.20
C SER A 4 -28.51 42.29 37.78
N GLU A 5 -28.64 41.08 38.32
CA GLU A 5 -27.78 39.93 37.99
C GLU A 5 -28.37 39.10 36.84
N LYS A 6 -29.69 38.89 36.82
CA LYS A 6 -30.38 38.21 35.70
C LYS A 6 -30.23 38.89 34.33
N GLY A 7 -29.96 40.19 34.31
CA GLY A 7 -29.68 40.93 33.07
C GLY A 7 -28.29 40.63 32.50
N LYS A 8 -27.29 40.43 33.36
CA LYS A 8 -25.91 40.14 32.95
C LYS A 8 -25.72 38.67 32.55
N GLU A 9 -26.47 37.77 33.17
CA GLU A 9 -26.45 36.34 32.86
C GLU A 9 -27.02 36.06 31.46
N LYS A 10 -28.13 36.73 31.07
CA LYS A 10 -28.69 36.67 29.72
C LYS A 10 -27.82 37.34 28.64
N GLU A 11 -27.03 38.35 29.03
CA GLU A 11 -26.09 39.01 28.12
C GLU A 11 -24.82 38.16 27.90
N LEU A 12 -24.40 37.39 28.90
CA LEU A 12 -23.32 36.40 28.77
C LEU A 12 -23.77 35.17 27.98
N GLU A 13 -25.00 34.70 28.21
CA GLU A 13 -25.60 33.56 27.49
C GLU A 13 -25.83 33.89 26.01
N ASN A 14 -26.30 35.10 25.67
CA ASN A 14 -26.39 35.56 24.29
C ASN A 14 -25.02 35.81 23.62
N LYS A 15 -23.95 36.02 24.40
CA LYS A 15 -22.58 36.16 23.91
C LYS A 15 -21.89 34.80 23.69
N LEU A 16 -22.27 33.80 24.48
CA LEU A 16 -21.82 32.40 24.32
C LEU A 16 -22.59 31.70 23.17
N ILE A 17 -23.86 32.03 22.96
CA ILE A 17 -24.67 31.48 21.85
C ILE A 17 -24.28 32.09 20.49
N SER A 18 -23.62 33.26 20.46
CA SER A 18 -23.05 33.83 19.22
C SER A 18 -21.71 33.23 18.80
N GLU A 19 -21.07 32.40 19.63
CA GLU A 19 -19.81 31.73 19.30
C GLU A 19 -20.00 30.24 18.91
N GLU A 20 -21.22 29.70 18.92
CA GLU A 20 -21.48 28.27 18.68
C GLU A 20 -22.46 27.93 17.54
N ILE A 21 -22.68 28.81 16.55
CA ILE A 21 -23.30 28.40 15.28
C ILE A 21 -22.62 29.13 14.10
N ILE A 22 -21.53 28.56 13.63
CA ILE A 22 -21.19 28.58 12.19
C ILE A 22 -21.09 27.13 11.77
N THR A 23 -22.23 26.56 11.39
CA THR A 23 -22.27 25.45 10.45
C THR A 23 -21.89 26.02 9.09
N GLU A 24 -20.62 25.89 8.71
CA GLU A 24 -20.23 25.98 7.32
C GLU A 24 -19.46 24.69 7.01
N GLU A 25 -20.11 23.83 6.22
CA GLU A 25 -19.42 22.95 5.30
C GLU A 25 -18.51 23.86 4.42
N GLU A 26 -17.33 24.19 4.92
CA GLU A 26 -16.28 24.75 4.07
C GLU A 26 -15.82 23.62 3.16
N ASP A 27 -16.42 23.55 1.97
CA ASP A 27 -15.68 23.19 0.77
C ASP A 27 -14.39 24.03 0.78
N GLU A 28 -13.30 23.48 1.34
CA GLU A 28 -12.03 24.18 1.54
C GLU A 28 -11.60 24.80 0.20
N ILE A 29 -11.82 26.11 0.07
CA ILE A 29 -11.25 26.90 -1.01
C ILE A 29 -9.74 26.66 -0.92
N PRO A 30 -9.07 26.17 -1.99
CA PRO A 30 -7.65 25.92 -1.94
C PRO A 30 -6.94 27.21 -1.52
N LYS A 31 -6.31 27.20 -0.34
CA LYS A 31 -5.66 28.36 0.28
C LYS A 31 -4.56 28.98 -0.61
N PHE A 32 -4.14 28.21 -1.61
CA PHE A 32 -3.15 28.55 -2.62
C PHE A 32 -3.61 28.00 -3.97
N THR A 33 -3.28 28.73 -5.03
CA THR A 33 -3.40 28.20 -6.39
C THR A 33 -2.47 26.99 -6.60
N PRO A 34 -2.78 26.08 -7.54
CA PRO A 34 -1.89 24.96 -7.86
C PRO A 34 -0.44 25.39 -8.16
N GLU A 35 -0.26 26.53 -8.83
CA GLU A 35 1.07 27.08 -9.13
C GLU A 35 1.82 27.55 -7.87
N GLU A 36 1.12 28.14 -6.91
CA GLU A 36 1.71 28.55 -5.62
C GLU A 36 2.07 27.33 -4.78
N ILE A 37 1.22 26.31 -4.75
CA ILE A 37 1.51 25.02 -4.10
C ILE A 37 2.77 24.41 -4.71
N GLU A 38 2.90 24.40 -6.04
CA GLU A 38 4.08 23.88 -6.71
C GLU A 38 5.34 24.68 -6.35
N LYS A 39 5.26 26.02 -6.32
CA LYS A 39 6.38 26.88 -5.88
C LYS A 39 6.80 26.59 -4.44
N LEU A 40 5.85 26.45 -3.52
CA LEU A 40 6.11 26.12 -2.11
C LEU A 40 6.73 24.73 -1.96
N VAL A 41 6.24 23.74 -2.71
CA VAL A 41 6.83 22.39 -2.73
C VAL A 41 8.26 22.42 -3.27
N ASN A 42 8.52 23.18 -4.33
CA ASN A 42 9.87 23.35 -4.87
C ASN A 42 10.81 24.03 -3.85
N LEU A 43 10.34 25.05 -3.14
CA LEU A 43 11.11 25.70 -2.09
C LEU A 43 11.41 24.75 -0.93
N ALA A 44 10.42 24.00 -0.46
CA ALA A 44 10.59 22.97 0.57
C ALA A 44 11.59 21.88 0.12
N ASN A 45 11.54 21.48 -1.16
CA ASN A 45 12.49 20.53 -1.72
C ASN A 45 13.93 21.05 -1.73
N ASN A 46 14.14 22.35 -1.98
CA ASN A 46 15.46 22.97 -1.86
C ASN A 46 15.98 22.92 -0.41
N CYS A 47 15.14 23.22 0.58
CA CYS A 47 15.48 23.06 2.00
C CYS A 47 15.85 21.61 2.32
N LYS A 48 15.10 20.62 1.80
CA LYS A 48 15.45 19.20 1.94
C LYS A 48 16.83 18.88 1.34
N LEU A 49 17.16 19.41 0.16
CA LEU A 49 18.47 19.19 -0.47
C LEU A 49 19.60 19.76 0.39
N ASN A 50 19.43 20.97 0.93
CA ASN A 50 20.39 21.55 1.88
C ASN A 50 20.54 20.68 3.15
N GLY A 51 19.41 20.21 3.70
CA GLY A 51 19.43 19.27 4.83
C GLY A 51 20.19 17.99 4.53
N ASN A 52 20.02 17.42 3.32
CA ASN A 52 20.79 16.25 2.89
C ASN A 52 22.29 16.53 2.76
N GLU A 53 22.68 17.74 2.37
CA GLU A 53 24.08 18.15 2.32
C GLU A 53 24.70 18.25 3.72
N TYR A 54 23.99 18.83 4.68
CA TYR A 54 24.43 18.81 6.09
C TYR A 54 24.48 17.38 6.64
N PHE A 55 23.50 16.54 6.30
CA PHE A 55 23.45 15.15 6.73
C PHE A 55 24.66 14.35 6.22
N SER A 56 25.05 14.53 4.95
CA SER A 56 26.21 13.84 4.38
C SER A 56 27.53 14.28 5.03
N LYS A 57 27.59 15.53 5.51
CA LYS A 57 28.70 16.08 6.30
C LYS A 57 28.63 15.71 7.79
N SER A 58 27.69 14.84 8.20
CA SER A 58 27.43 14.44 9.59
C SER A 58 27.07 15.59 10.55
N LYS A 59 26.60 16.71 10.00
CA LYS A 59 26.10 17.88 10.73
C LYS A 59 24.60 17.73 10.97
N TYR A 60 24.24 16.86 11.90
CA TYR A 60 22.85 16.38 12.03
C TYR A 60 21.92 17.44 12.60
N GLU A 61 22.38 18.29 13.52
CA GLU A 61 21.61 19.39 14.08
C GLU A 61 21.27 20.45 13.02
N GLU A 62 22.23 20.81 12.17
CA GLU A 62 22.00 21.72 11.04
C GLU A 62 21.07 21.09 9.99
N ALA A 63 21.23 19.78 9.74
CA ALA A 63 20.32 19.06 8.86
C ALA A 63 18.87 19.10 9.37
N ILE A 64 18.66 18.91 10.68
CA ILE A 64 17.32 19.00 11.30
C ILE A 64 16.72 20.38 11.04
N LYS A 65 17.46 21.47 11.27
CA LYS A 65 16.97 22.84 11.04
C LYS A 65 16.52 23.06 9.59
N GLU A 66 17.25 22.53 8.62
CA GLU A 66 16.86 22.64 7.20
C GLU A 66 15.62 21.81 6.86
N TYR A 67 15.46 20.62 7.46
CA TYR A 67 14.24 19.84 7.29
C TYR A 67 13.02 20.46 7.99
N GLU A 68 13.21 21.13 9.13
CA GLU A 68 12.16 21.92 9.79
C GLU A 68 11.71 23.09 8.92
N LYS A 69 12.65 23.83 8.30
CA LYS A 69 12.31 24.85 7.30
C LYS A 69 11.52 24.27 6.12
N ALA A 70 11.87 23.05 5.67
CA ALA A 70 11.12 22.36 4.63
C ALA A 70 9.68 22.07 5.07
N LEU A 71 9.46 21.71 6.33
CA LEU A 71 8.13 21.50 6.91
C LEU A 71 7.33 22.80 7.07
N ASP A 72 7.98 23.90 7.42
CA ASP A 72 7.31 25.20 7.54
C ASP A 72 6.87 25.75 6.17
N THR A 73 7.62 25.41 5.12
CA THR A 73 7.35 25.86 3.75
C THR A 73 6.35 24.96 3.03
N CYS A 74 6.39 23.66 3.30
CA CYS A 74 5.57 22.68 2.58
C CYS A 74 4.09 22.82 2.96
N PRO A 75 3.16 22.91 2.00
CA PRO A 75 1.73 22.97 2.30
C PRO A 75 1.26 21.74 3.10
N ILE A 76 0.26 21.92 3.97
CA ILE A 76 -0.21 20.87 4.90
C ILE A 76 -0.85 19.71 4.15
N GLU A 77 -1.43 20.00 2.98
CA GLU A 77 -2.07 19.09 2.05
C GLU A 77 -1.06 18.12 1.40
N LYS A 78 0.22 18.51 1.35
CA LYS A 78 1.34 17.73 0.78
C LYS A 78 1.87 16.71 1.79
N LYS A 79 0.95 15.82 2.13
CA LYS A 79 1.06 14.76 3.11
C LYS A 79 2.28 13.86 2.91
N ASP A 80 2.50 13.39 1.69
CA ASP A 80 3.61 12.49 1.36
C ASP A 80 4.98 13.18 1.46
N GLU A 81 5.08 14.43 1.01
CA GLU A 81 6.31 15.22 1.09
C GLU A 81 6.68 15.51 2.55
N ARG A 82 5.71 15.92 3.37
CA ARG A 82 5.91 16.14 4.81
C ARG A 82 6.37 14.86 5.53
N ALA A 83 5.86 13.69 5.13
CA ALA A 83 6.30 12.41 5.66
C ALA A 83 7.80 12.16 5.45
N ILE A 84 8.32 12.55 4.29
CA ILE A 84 9.74 12.42 3.95
C ILE A 84 10.60 13.28 4.88
N TYR A 85 10.20 14.53 5.15
CA TYR A 85 10.95 15.44 6.01
C TYR A 85 11.01 14.96 7.45
N TRP A 86 9.86 14.56 8.03
CA TRP A 86 9.82 13.93 9.36
C TRP A 86 10.67 12.66 9.42
N GLY A 87 10.63 11.84 8.37
CA GLY A 87 11.47 10.65 8.24
C GLY A 87 12.98 10.94 8.22
N ASN A 88 13.38 12.08 7.67
CA ASN A 88 14.78 12.51 7.67
C ASN A 88 15.18 13.09 9.04
N ILE A 89 14.33 13.92 9.66
CA ILE A 89 14.53 14.43 11.03
C ILE A 89 14.71 13.27 12.01
N GLY A 90 13.82 12.27 11.99
CA GLY A 90 13.95 11.09 12.84
C GLY A 90 15.26 10.34 12.60
N THR A 91 15.74 10.29 11.35
CA THR A 91 17.03 9.66 11.02
C THR A 91 18.21 10.45 11.61
N CYS A 92 18.16 11.78 11.58
CA CYS A 92 19.15 12.63 12.25
C CYS A 92 19.16 12.36 13.76
N TYR A 93 17.99 12.28 14.40
CA TYR A 93 17.90 11.95 15.83
C TYR A 93 18.47 10.57 16.17
N VAL A 94 18.23 9.54 15.34
CA VAL A 94 18.89 8.24 15.49
C VAL A 94 20.42 8.37 15.42
N LYS A 95 20.95 9.17 14.49
CA LYS A 95 22.40 9.39 14.36
C LYS A 95 23.01 10.14 15.55
N LEU A 96 22.21 10.99 16.20
CA LEU A 96 22.58 11.69 17.43
C LEU A 96 22.39 10.85 18.71
N GLY A 97 21.89 9.61 18.59
CA GLY A 97 21.58 8.75 19.75
C GLY A 97 20.31 9.14 20.51
N LYS A 98 19.55 10.12 20.01
CA LYS A 98 18.30 10.63 20.59
C LYS A 98 17.11 9.79 20.14
N LEU A 99 17.04 8.56 20.65
CA LEU A 99 16.08 7.56 20.15
C LEU A 99 14.61 7.91 20.42
N LYS A 100 14.30 8.60 21.52
CA LYS A 100 12.91 8.99 21.85
C LYS A 100 12.39 10.02 20.88
N GLU A 101 13.19 11.06 20.64
CA GLU A 101 12.91 12.14 19.69
C GLU A 101 12.81 11.60 18.25
N ALA A 102 13.61 10.58 17.91
CA ALA A 102 13.48 9.90 16.64
C ALA A 102 12.11 9.22 16.47
N VAL A 103 11.66 8.49 17.49
CA VAL A 103 10.35 7.83 17.48
C VAL A 103 9.23 8.86 17.42
N ASP A 104 9.32 9.95 18.18
CA ASP A 104 8.35 11.05 18.13
C ASP A 104 8.27 11.67 16.74
N ALA A 105 9.42 11.94 16.11
CA ALA A 105 9.48 12.43 14.73
C ALA A 105 8.85 11.44 13.74
N TYR A 106 9.08 10.14 13.88
CA TYR A 106 8.41 9.14 13.05
C TYR A 106 6.90 9.03 13.33
N ASN A 107 6.45 9.33 14.55
CA ASN A 107 5.04 9.31 14.92
C ASN A 107 4.26 10.54 14.46
N LYS A 108 4.94 11.69 14.25
CA LYS A 108 4.32 12.90 13.68
C LYS A 108 3.69 12.65 12.30
N TYR A 109 4.07 11.57 11.64
CA TYR A 109 3.51 11.20 10.35
C TYR A 109 3.38 9.68 10.18
N SER A 110 2.16 9.14 10.19
CA SER A 110 1.89 7.69 10.21
C SER A 110 0.59 7.37 9.43
N PRO A 111 0.48 6.34 8.57
CA PRO A 111 1.52 5.59 7.85
C PRO A 111 1.13 5.05 6.45
N SER A 112 1.81 5.45 5.38
CA SER A 112 1.93 4.66 4.12
C SER A 112 3.38 4.49 3.67
N TYR A 113 4.29 5.30 4.21
CA TYR A 113 5.67 5.31 3.78
C TYR A 113 6.48 4.22 4.48
N THR A 114 6.60 3.06 3.84
CA THR A 114 7.29 1.85 4.30
C THR A 114 8.67 2.13 4.90
N LYS A 115 9.42 3.09 4.35
CA LYS A 115 10.77 3.44 4.83
C LYS A 115 10.75 4.08 6.22
N VAL A 116 9.75 4.91 6.53
CA VAL A 116 9.59 5.53 7.86
C VAL A 116 9.16 4.48 8.88
N LEU A 117 8.19 3.62 8.54
CA LEU A 117 7.79 2.50 9.40
C LEU A 117 8.97 1.60 9.75
N PHE A 118 9.79 1.26 8.76
CA PHE A 118 10.98 0.42 8.96
C PHE A 118 12.01 1.07 9.88
N ARG A 119 12.21 2.39 9.76
CA ARG A 119 13.12 3.16 10.62
C ARG A 119 12.56 3.32 12.04
N ARG A 120 11.25 3.53 12.19
CA ARG A 120 10.56 3.58 13.48
C ARG A 120 10.68 2.26 14.23
N ALA A 121 10.44 1.15 13.55
CA ALA A 121 10.62 -0.19 14.12
C ALA A 121 12.05 -0.38 14.67
N GLN A 122 13.09 -0.01 13.89
CA GLN A 122 14.47 -0.09 14.35
C GLN A 122 14.79 0.81 15.55
N ALA A 123 14.26 2.04 15.58
CA ALA A 123 14.46 2.94 16.72
C ALA A 123 13.78 2.38 17.99
N ASN A 124 12.56 1.85 17.84
CA ASN A 124 11.80 1.21 18.90
C ASN A 124 12.44 -0.09 19.41
N GLU A 125 13.06 -0.89 18.53
CA GLU A 125 13.86 -2.07 18.89
C GLU A 125 15.02 -1.68 19.81
N LYS A 126 15.71 -0.57 19.51
CA LYS A 126 16.84 -0.06 20.33
C LYS A 126 16.42 0.57 21.65
N LEU A 127 15.17 1.01 21.81
CA LEU A 127 14.67 1.55 23.07
C LEU A 127 14.41 0.45 24.12
N HIS A 128 14.23 -0.81 23.70
CA HIS A 128 14.10 -2.00 24.56
C HIS A 128 13.03 -1.91 25.67
N THR A 129 11.97 -1.12 25.47
CA THR A 129 10.81 -1.11 26.36
C THR A 129 9.70 -2.00 25.80
N LEU A 130 8.85 -2.56 26.66
CA LEU A 130 7.75 -3.42 26.19
C LEU A 130 6.84 -2.70 25.18
N THR A 131 6.49 -1.45 25.45
CA THR A 131 5.67 -0.63 24.56
C THR A 131 6.34 -0.38 23.22
N SER A 132 7.65 -0.06 23.21
CA SER A 132 8.39 0.17 21.97
C SER A 132 8.51 -1.12 21.15
N LEU A 133 8.78 -2.26 21.78
CA LEU A 133 8.87 -3.55 21.09
C LEU A 133 7.53 -3.98 20.46
N THR A 134 6.41 -3.77 21.15
CA THR A 134 5.08 -4.04 20.59
C THR A 134 4.79 -3.15 19.38
N SER A 135 5.10 -1.85 19.48
CA SER A 135 4.95 -0.91 18.36
C SER A 135 5.84 -1.29 17.16
N ALA A 136 7.09 -1.72 17.42
CA ALA A 136 7.98 -2.21 16.35
C ALA A 136 7.41 -3.46 15.66
N LEU A 137 6.81 -4.38 16.42
CA LEU A 137 6.19 -5.58 15.87
C LEU A 137 5.00 -5.24 14.96
N GLU A 138 4.16 -4.28 15.35
CA GLU A 138 3.04 -3.79 14.54
C GLU A 138 3.53 -3.17 13.22
N ASP A 139 4.56 -2.31 13.28
CA ASP A 139 5.17 -1.70 12.10
C ASP A 139 5.72 -2.76 11.14
N ARG A 140 6.44 -3.76 11.66
CA ARG A 140 6.98 -4.87 10.87
C ARG A 140 5.89 -5.72 10.24
N LYS A 141 4.79 -5.99 10.96
CA LYS A 141 3.63 -6.72 10.44
C LYS A 141 2.96 -5.94 9.30
N SER A 142 2.78 -4.63 9.48
CA SER A 142 2.24 -3.75 8.44
C SER A 142 3.07 -3.83 7.16
N ILE A 143 4.39 -3.71 7.26
CA ILE A 143 5.32 -3.83 6.13
C ILE A 143 5.27 -5.23 5.48
N ASN A 144 5.25 -6.30 6.29
CA ASN A 144 5.35 -7.68 5.82
C ASN A 144 4.02 -8.28 5.34
N SER A 145 2.88 -7.65 5.59
CA SER A 145 1.56 -8.11 5.14
C SER A 145 1.51 -8.34 3.62
N SER A 146 2.14 -7.46 2.84
CA SER A 146 2.31 -7.60 1.39
C SER A 146 3.18 -8.79 1.00
N ILE A 147 4.23 -9.09 1.79
CA ILE A 147 5.13 -10.24 1.55
C ILE A 147 4.39 -11.56 1.74
N GLN A 148 3.41 -11.61 2.64
CA GLN A 148 2.57 -12.81 2.84
C GLN A 148 1.48 -12.94 1.75
N ARG A 149 0.91 -11.82 1.27
CA ARG A 149 -0.21 -11.82 0.31
C ARG A 149 0.21 -12.04 -1.15
N LEU A 150 1.38 -11.56 -1.58
CA LEU A 150 1.77 -11.56 -3.00
C LEU A 150 2.11 -12.94 -3.58
N PRO A 151 2.87 -13.83 -2.91
CA PRO A 151 3.21 -15.16 -3.45
C PRO A 151 2.01 -16.04 -3.85
N PRO A 152 0.93 -16.17 -3.05
CA PRO A 152 -0.22 -16.98 -3.47
C PRO A 152 -0.95 -16.36 -4.67
N LEU A 153 -1.02 -15.03 -4.78
CA LEU A 153 -1.62 -14.36 -5.94
C LEU A 153 -0.81 -14.59 -7.23
N ILE A 154 0.52 -14.53 -7.15
CA ILE A 154 1.40 -14.85 -8.27
C ILE A 154 1.18 -16.30 -8.72
N SER A 155 1.13 -17.24 -7.77
CA SER A 155 0.92 -18.66 -8.06
C SER A 155 -0.43 -18.91 -8.75
N GLN A 156 -1.50 -18.29 -8.24
CA GLN A 156 -2.83 -18.37 -8.83
C GLN A 156 -2.87 -17.80 -10.26
N GLN A 157 -2.19 -16.69 -10.51
CA GLN A 157 -2.16 -16.07 -11.84
C GLN A 157 -1.38 -16.94 -12.84
N GLN A 158 -0.26 -17.52 -12.41
CA GLN A 158 0.50 -18.46 -13.23
C GLN A 158 -0.30 -19.72 -13.60
N GLU A 159 -1.12 -20.23 -12.69
CA GLU A 159 -2.00 -21.39 -12.97
C GLU A 159 -3.05 -21.03 -14.03
N LYS A 160 -3.72 -19.87 -13.90
CA LYS A 160 -4.67 -19.39 -14.91
C LYS A 160 -4.03 -19.20 -16.28
N GLU A 161 -2.84 -18.59 -16.34
CA GLU A 161 -2.13 -18.39 -17.59
C GLU A 161 -1.68 -19.72 -18.20
N LYS A 162 -1.27 -20.71 -17.39
CA LYS A 162 -0.98 -22.06 -17.85
C LYS A 162 -2.21 -22.73 -18.44
N ASP A 163 -3.35 -22.66 -17.76
CA ASP A 163 -4.61 -23.23 -18.25
C ASP A 163 -5.04 -22.58 -19.57
N GLU A 164 -4.91 -21.25 -19.68
CA GLU A 164 -5.21 -20.52 -20.91
C GLU A 164 -4.25 -20.93 -22.05
N VAL A 165 -2.95 -21.05 -21.77
CA VAL A 165 -1.95 -21.49 -22.75
C VAL A 165 -2.20 -22.93 -23.17
N ILE A 166 -2.51 -23.83 -22.23
CA ILE A 166 -2.88 -25.22 -22.53
C ILE A 166 -4.15 -25.26 -23.39
N GLY A 167 -5.15 -24.44 -23.08
CA GLY A 167 -6.35 -24.29 -23.89
C GLY A 167 -6.02 -23.86 -25.33
N LYS A 168 -5.22 -22.81 -25.51
CA LYS A 168 -4.77 -22.35 -26.83
C LYS A 168 -3.95 -23.40 -27.59
N LEU A 169 -3.11 -24.16 -26.89
CA LEU A 169 -2.33 -25.26 -27.47
C LEU A 169 -3.24 -26.41 -27.93
N LYS A 170 -4.27 -26.76 -27.15
CA LYS A 170 -5.29 -27.73 -27.53
C LYS A 170 -6.07 -27.26 -28.74
N ASP A 171 -6.51 -26.01 -28.76
CA ASP A 171 -7.23 -25.42 -29.91
C ASP A 171 -6.39 -25.46 -31.18
N LEU A 172 -5.10 -25.13 -31.07
CA LEU A 172 -4.17 -25.23 -32.20
C LEU A 172 -3.99 -26.68 -32.64
N GLY A 173 -3.78 -27.61 -31.71
CA GLY A 173 -3.67 -29.04 -32.00
C GLY A 173 -4.93 -29.58 -32.68
N ASN A 174 -6.12 -29.19 -32.21
CA ASN A 174 -7.40 -29.59 -32.76
C ASN A 174 -7.64 -29.01 -34.17
N ARG A 175 -7.11 -27.81 -34.48
CA ARG A 175 -7.14 -27.29 -35.86
C ARG A 175 -6.32 -28.15 -36.83
N PHE A 176 -5.17 -28.68 -36.39
CA PHE A 176 -4.36 -29.57 -37.23
C PHE A 176 -4.92 -31.00 -37.30
N LEU A 177 -5.30 -31.56 -36.15
CA LEU A 177 -5.85 -32.92 -36.04
C LEU A 177 -7.26 -33.04 -36.62
N GLY A 178 -8.04 -31.97 -36.59
CA GLY A 178 -9.39 -31.92 -37.13
C GLY A 178 -9.44 -32.21 -38.63
N ASN A 179 -8.41 -31.81 -39.39
CA ASN A 179 -8.27 -32.14 -40.81
C ASN A 179 -8.14 -33.65 -41.08
N PHE A 180 -7.87 -34.45 -40.03
CA PHE A 180 -7.79 -35.91 -40.06
C PHE A 180 -8.94 -36.58 -39.31
N GLY A 181 -9.95 -35.82 -38.85
CA GLY A 181 -11.04 -36.33 -38.02
C GLY A 181 -10.62 -36.67 -36.58
N LEU A 182 -9.53 -36.09 -36.10
CA LEU A 182 -8.94 -36.37 -34.78
C LEU A 182 -9.02 -35.15 -33.84
N SER A 183 -8.96 -35.39 -32.53
CA SER A 183 -8.87 -34.37 -31.48
C SER A 183 -7.74 -34.70 -30.50
N THR A 184 -7.18 -33.68 -29.86
CA THR A 184 -6.28 -33.80 -28.71
C THR A 184 -6.92 -34.59 -27.55
N ASP A 185 -8.24 -34.62 -27.45
CA ASP A 185 -8.96 -35.42 -26.45
C ASP A 185 -9.00 -36.93 -26.77
N ASN A 186 -8.66 -37.31 -28.01
CA ASN A 186 -8.56 -38.73 -28.40
C ASN A 186 -7.31 -39.39 -27.79
N PHE A 187 -6.39 -38.64 -27.21
CA PHE A 187 -5.15 -39.14 -26.63
C PHE A 187 -5.20 -39.03 -25.10
N LYS A 188 -5.47 -40.16 -24.42
CA LYS A 188 -5.52 -40.22 -22.95
C LYS A 188 -4.18 -40.68 -22.39
N MET A 189 -3.64 -39.93 -21.44
CA MET A 189 -2.49 -40.38 -20.66
C MET A 189 -2.97 -41.34 -19.56
N VAL A 190 -2.33 -42.51 -19.47
CA VAL A 190 -2.56 -43.54 -18.45
C VAL A 190 -1.25 -43.73 -17.68
N GLN A 191 -1.30 -43.57 -16.35
CA GLN A 191 -0.15 -43.80 -15.48
C GLN A 191 -0.02 -45.30 -15.16
N ASP A 192 1.17 -45.87 -15.31
CA ASP A 192 1.47 -47.24 -14.90
C ASP A 192 1.70 -47.29 -13.38
N PRO A 193 0.86 -48.01 -12.62
CA PRO A 193 0.95 -48.07 -11.16
C PRO A 193 2.24 -48.72 -10.63
N ASN A 194 2.96 -49.50 -11.45
CA ASN A 194 4.15 -50.23 -11.01
C ASN A 194 5.47 -49.52 -11.34
N SER A 195 5.52 -48.76 -12.44
CA SER A 195 6.73 -48.08 -12.90
C SER A 195 6.69 -46.56 -12.67
N GLY A 196 5.52 -45.99 -12.39
CA GLY A 196 5.31 -44.55 -12.31
C GLY A 196 5.43 -43.84 -13.67
N GLY A 197 5.65 -44.58 -14.77
CA GLY A 197 5.73 -44.06 -16.12
C GLY A 197 4.36 -43.69 -16.70
N TYR A 198 4.34 -42.76 -17.66
CA TYR A 198 3.13 -42.35 -18.38
C TYR A 198 3.11 -43.00 -19.77
N ASN A 199 2.01 -43.65 -20.11
CA ASN A 199 1.75 -44.14 -21.46
C ASN A 199 0.60 -43.33 -22.10
N VAL A 200 0.71 -43.00 -23.38
CA VAL A 200 -0.35 -42.29 -24.13
C VAL A 200 -1.17 -43.31 -24.90
N GLN A 201 -2.44 -43.48 -24.54
CA GLN A 201 -3.37 -44.36 -25.21
C GLN A 201 -4.32 -43.57 -26.10
N PHE A 202 -4.42 -43.97 -27.37
CA PHE A 202 -5.42 -43.44 -28.27
C PHE A 202 -6.78 -44.10 -28.03
N VAL A 203 -7.82 -43.30 -27.87
CA VAL A 203 -9.21 -43.74 -27.70
C VAL A 203 -10.04 -43.07 -28.79
N ASN A 204 -10.64 -43.90 -29.64
CA ASN A 204 -11.44 -43.43 -30.76
C ASN A 204 -12.89 -43.19 -30.31
N ASN A 205 -13.33 -41.94 -30.22
CA ASN A 205 -14.71 -41.57 -29.88
C ASN A 205 -15.67 -41.63 -31.09
N SER A 206 -15.42 -42.48 -32.08
CA SER A 206 -16.27 -42.62 -33.28
C SER A 206 -17.43 -43.60 -33.10
N ASN A 207 -18.12 -43.55 -31.96
CA ASN A 207 -19.37 -44.30 -31.80
C ASN A 207 -20.43 -43.53 -30.98
N GLN A 208 -20.88 -42.40 -31.54
CA GLN A 208 -22.24 -41.90 -31.34
C GLN A 208 -22.73 -41.33 -32.67
N GLY A 209 -23.16 -42.23 -33.56
CA GLY A 209 -23.73 -41.85 -34.84
C GLY A 209 -24.02 -43.10 -35.66
N ASN A 210 -25.29 -43.51 -35.60
CA ASN A 210 -25.96 -44.41 -36.55
C ASN A 210 -25.99 -45.91 -36.21
N ASP A 211 -27.02 -46.32 -35.47
CA ASP A 211 -27.75 -47.57 -35.77
C ASP A 211 -29.20 -47.19 -36.09
N GLY A 212 -29.51 -47.18 -37.38
CA GLY A 212 -30.86 -47.11 -37.89
C GLY A 212 -31.40 -48.50 -38.23
N SER A 213 -32.72 -48.57 -38.23
CA SER A 213 -33.61 -49.51 -38.92
C SER A 213 -34.05 -50.79 -38.19
N GLY A 214 -35.37 -51.00 -38.21
CA GLY A 214 -35.98 -52.32 -38.05
C GLY A 214 -37.37 -52.32 -37.43
N SER A 215 -38.41 -52.06 -38.24
CA SER A 215 -39.83 -52.33 -37.94
C SER A 215 -40.08 -53.76 -37.44
N ASN A 216 -41.08 -53.94 -36.57
CA ASN A 216 -42.33 -54.65 -36.89
C ASN A 216 -43.14 -54.97 -35.62
N GLY A 217 -44.45 -54.79 -35.70
CA GLY A 217 -45.44 -55.27 -34.72
C GLY A 217 -46.59 -54.31 -34.56
#